data_AF-A0A1Y5TR58-F1
#
_entry.id   AF-A0A1Y5TR58-F1
#
_cell.length_a   1.000
_cell.length_b   1.000
_cell.length_c   1.000
_cell.angle_alpha   90.00
_cell.angle_beta   90.00
_cell.angle_gamma   90.00
#
_symmetry.space_group_name_H-M   'P 1'
#
loop_
_entity.id
_entity.type
_entity.pdbx_description
1 polymer ?
#
loop_
_entity_poly.entity_id
_entity_poly.type
_entity_poly.pdbx_seq_one_letter_code
_entity_poly.pdbx_strand_id
1 'polypeptide(L)'
;MTEPMNPELLRVVESDMARWVRDRIEILPGRAKFCAHNAVRSLYWAGGIATLESTTYREGERGYRVPATFFLMHALEEAVAAFIACAKKSGYTALAKKVSPKDHVHKSTLPWLCGQIIELLGAYKIGLAYQADHDRIAVRYEDNGQVSYQVASMRLLGSVDQNGNSSASFADDIYARFTNEKDVHRLLKEGSGGRNYLIYADDNGFRTGPLDLEPELREIAVTVIGILWATVDMWEHKGERIQLVEIILKTTHELAEAAK
;
A
#
# COMPACT_ATOMS: atom_id res chain seq x y z
N MET A 1 28.74 9.33 -3.43
CA MET A 1 28.58 7.86 -3.30
C MET A 1 27.10 7.61 -3.06
N THR A 2 26.44 6.90 -3.95
CA THR A 2 25.08 6.38 -3.71
C THR A 2 25.19 5.33 -2.61
N GLU A 3 24.36 5.43 -1.57
CA GLU A 3 24.32 4.43 -0.51
C GLU A 3 24.00 3.04 -1.11
N PRO A 4 24.64 1.96 -0.64
CA PRO A 4 24.37 0.62 -1.15
C PRO A 4 22.91 0.23 -0.87
N MET A 5 22.21 -0.26 -1.89
CA MET A 5 20.79 -0.58 -1.83
C MET A 5 20.50 -1.87 -2.60
N ASN A 6 19.63 -2.73 -2.07
CA ASN A 6 19.23 -3.96 -2.72
C ASN A 6 18.66 -3.66 -4.14
N PRO A 7 19.09 -4.39 -5.19
CA PRO A 7 18.71 -4.08 -6.57
C PRO A 7 17.20 -4.10 -6.84
N GLU A 8 16.46 -5.03 -6.23
CA GLU A 8 15.01 -5.14 -6.44
C GLU A 8 14.28 -3.95 -5.85
N LEU A 9 14.65 -3.52 -4.65
CA LEU A 9 14.05 -2.33 -4.03
C LEU A 9 14.49 -1.06 -4.76
N LEU A 10 15.76 -0.96 -5.15
CA LEU A 10 16.30 0.17 -5.93
C LEU A 10 15.52 0.37 -7.23
N ARG A 11 15.24 -0.71 -7.98
CA ARG A 11 14.44 -0.66 -9.22
C ARG A 11 13.06 -0.04 -9.01
N VAL A 12 12.43 -0.31 -7.86
CA VAL A 12 11.12 0.27 -7.54
C VAL A 12 11.26 1.74 -7.16
N VAL A 13 12.09 2.07 -6.16
CA VAL A 13 12.13 3.43 -5.59
C VAL A 13 12.77 4.45 -6.51
N GLU A 14 13.64 4.03 -7.44
CA GLU A 14 14.28 4.88 -8.45
C GLU A 14 13.59 4.82 -9.81
N SER A 15 12.47 4.11 -9.94
CA SER A 15 11.64 4.20 -11.14
C SER A 15 11.13 5.64 -11.33
N ASP A 16 10.90 6.03 -12.59
CA ASP A 16 10.46 7.40 -12.89
C ASP A 16 9.13 7.75 -12.20
N MET A 17 8.21 6.79 -12.11
CA MET A 17 6.95 6.97 -11.36
C MET A 17 7.20 7.17 -9.86
N ALA A 18 8.09 6.39 -9.25
CA ALA A 18 8.39 6.55 -7.82
C ALA A 18 9.07 7.91 -7.53
N ARG A 19 9.97 8.35 -8.41
CA ARG A 19 10.57 9.70 -8.33
C ARG A 19 9.51 10.78 -8.45
N TRP A 20 8.63 10.68 -9.45
CA TRP A 20 7.51 11.59 -9.63
C TRP A 20 6.63 11.73 -8.38
N VAL A 21 6.30 10.61 -7.74
CA VAL A 21 5.53 10.58 -6.49
C VAL A 21 6.30 11.24 -5.34
N ARG A 22 7.58 10.88 -5.18
CA ARG A 22 8.46 11.41 -4.13
C ARG A 22 8.61 12.92 -4.21
N ASP A 23 8.82 13.46 -5.40
CA ASP A 23 8.98 14.91 -5.60
C ASP A 23 7.70 15.68 -5.21
N ARG A 24 6.54 15.02 -5.34
CA ARG A 24 5.23 15.56 -4.94
C ARG A 24 4.84 15.31 -3.49
N ILE A 25 5.66 14.61 -2.69
CA ILE A 25 5.40 14.52 -1.24
C ILE A 25 5.38 15.91 -0.59
N GLU A 26 6.15 16.86 -1.13
CA GLU A 26 6.27 18.21 -0.60
C GLU A 26 4.96 19.00 -0.59
N ILE A 27 4.02 18.70 -1.51
CA ILE A 27 2.73 19.40 -1.54
C ILE A 27 1.78 18.91 -0.46
N LEU A 28 2.01 17.73 0.14
CA LEU A 28 1.10 17.10 1.09
C LEU A 28 0.95 17.91 2.40
N PRO A 29 -0.21 17.86 3.06
CA PRO A 29 -0.47 18.68 4.23
C PRO A 29 0.05 18.05 5.53
N GLY A 30 0.79 18.83 6.32
CA GLY A 30 1.09 18.55 7.74
C GLY A 30 1.59 17.13 8.00
N ARG A 31 0.88 16.37 8.84
CA ARG A 31 1.25 14.99 9.21
C ARG A 31 1.39 14.06 8.00
N ALA A 32 0.59 14.27 6.94
CA ALA A 32 0.64 13.41 5.76
C ALA A 32 2.02 13.46 5.08
N LYS A 33 2.58 14.66 4.94
CA LYS A 33 3.93 14.88 4.39
C LYS A 33 5.01 14.16 5.21
N PHE A 34 4.99 14.29 6.53
CA PHE A 34 6.01 13.65 7.38
C PHE A 34 5.91 12.13 7.37
N CYS A 35 4.69 11.58 7.40
CA CYS A 35 4.49 10.14 7.27
C CYS A 35 4.93 9.62 5.88
N ALA A 36 4.66 10.35 4.81
CA ALA A 36 5.12 9.99 3.47
C ALA A 36 6.66 9.98 3.36
N HIS A 37 7.34 10.98 3.93
CA HIS A 37 8.80 11.00 4.03
C HIS A 37 9.35 9.84 4.87
N ASN A 38 8.70 9.51 6.00
CA ASN A 38 9.09 8.36 6.80
C ASN A 38 8.96 7.05 6.02
N ALA A 39 7.86 6.87 5.26
CA ALA A 39 7.66 5.70 4.43
C ALA A 39 8.79 5.53 3.41
N VAL A 40 9.14 6.58 2.67
CA VAL A 40 10.25 6.54 1.71
C VAL A 40 11.58 6.25 2.41
N ARG A 41 11.89 6.92 3.52
CA ARG A 41 13.13 6.69 4.27
C ARG A 41 13.23 5.25 4.78
N SER A 42 12.13 4.68 5.27
CA SER A 42 12.09 3.29 5.73
C SER A 42 12.26 2.29 4.59
N LEU A 43 11.80 2.59 3.37
CA LEU A 43 12.13 1.79 2.18
C LEU A 43 13.64 1.79 1.88
N TYR A 44 14.30 2.95 1.94
CA TYR A 44 15.75 3.03 1.76
C TYR A 44 16.51 2.23 2.83
N TRP A 45 16.08 2.31 4.10
CA TRP A 45 16.66 1.49 5.17
C TRP A 45 16.46 0.00 4.94
N ALA A 46 15.25 -0.43 4.56
CA ALA A 46 14.98 -1.83 4.22
C ALA A 46 15.89 -2.32 3.09
N GLY A 47 16.02 -1.54 2.01
CA GLY A 47 16.87 -1.86 0.87
C GLY A 47 18.36 -1.88 1.21
N GLY A 48 18.84 -0.94 2.03
CA GLY A 48 20.23 -0.91 2.48
C GLY A 48 20.59 -2.10 3.37
N ILE A 49 19.72 -2.42 4.34
CA ILE A 49 19.88 -3.58 5.23
C ILE A 49 19.87 -4.90 4.43
N ALA A 50 18.99 -5.02 3.44
CA ALA A 50 18.91 -6.21 2.59
C ALA A 50 20.19 -6.47 1.76
N THR A 51 21.04 -5.47 1.52
CA THR A 51 22.34 -5.72 0.84
C THR A 51 23.29 -6.60 1.65
N LEU A 52 23.10 -6.67 2.97
CA LEU A 52 23.93 -7.43 3.90
C LEU A 52 23.58 -8.92 3.90
N GLU A 53 22.53 -9.36 3.19
CA GLU A 53 22.08 -10.75 3.20
C GLU A 53 23.12 -11.74 2.65
N SER A 54 24.03 -11.28 1.78
CA SER A 54 25.07 -12.12 1.17
C SER A 54 26.29 -12.40 2.07
N THR A 55 26.41 -11.75 3.23
CA THR A 55 27.60 -11.89 4.08
C THR A 55 27.47 -13.04 5.07
N THR A 56 27.87 -14.26 4.64
CA THR A 56 28.29 -15.39 5.51
C THR A 56 27.57 -15.51 6.87
N TYR A 57 26.38 -16.11 6.89
CA TYR A 57 25.69 -16.46 8.14
C TYR A 57 25.79 -17.94 8.46
N ARG A 58 25.85 -18.25 9.75
CA ARG A 58 25.64 -19.62 10.25
C ARG A 58 24.19 -20.02 9.96
N GLU A 59 23.99 -21.31 9.69
CA GLU A 59 22.66 -21.88 9.53
C GLU A 59 21.81 -21.55 10.78
N GLY A 60 20.76 -20.73 10.60
CA GLY A 60 19.92 -20.20 11.70
C GLY A 60 20.08 -18.70 11.99
N GLU A 61 21.13 -18.03 11.51
CA GLU A 61 21.41 -16.60 11.74
C GLU A 61 21.06 -15.74 10.51
N ARG A 62 19.87 -15.92 9.90
CA ARG A 62 19.38 -15.06 8.78
C ARG A 62 19.02 -13.64 9.25
N GLY A 63 19.96 -12.98 9.92
CA GLY A 63 19.73 -11.89 10.86
C GLY A 63 19.30 -10.57 10.24
N TYR A 64 19.58 -10.34 8.95
CA TYR A 64 19.23 -9.07 8.28
C TYR A 64 17.91 -9.11 7.52
N ARG A 65 17.33 -10.30 7.30
CA ARG A 65 16.00 -10.44 6.71
C ARG A 65 14.94 -9.85 7.62
N VAL A 66 14.96 -10.24 8.89
CA VAL A 66 14.03 -9.75 9.92
C VAL A 66 14.01 -8.21 9.99
N PRO A 67 15.13 -7.49 10.20
CA PRO A 67 15.13 -6.04 10.25
C PRO A 67 14.81 -5.40 8.89
N ALA A 68 15.24 -5.97 7.75
CA ALA A 68 14.83 -5.47 6.44
C ALA A 68 13.31 -5.52 6.27
N THR A 69 12.69 -6.68 6.55
CA THR A 69 11.24 -6.85 6.52
C THR A 69 10.54 -5.97 7.54
N PHE A 70 11.11 -5.75 8.73
CA PHE A 70 10.53 -4.83 9.72
C PHE A 70 10.44 -3.41 9.17
N PHE A 71 11.52 -2.88 8.57
CA PHE A 71 11.52 -1.54 7.99
C PHE A 71 10.60 -1.45 6.77
N LEU A 72 10.50 -2.51 5.98
CA LEU A 72 9.58 -2.63 4.86
C LEU A 72 8.11 -2.54 5.33
N MET A 73 7.75 -3.30 6.37
CA MET A 73 6.41 -3.22 6.99
C MET A 73 6.17 -1.87 7.64
N HIS A 74 7.18 -1.26 8.26
CA HIS A 74 7.06 0.09 8.82
C HIS A 74 6.81 1.14 7.73
N ALA A 75 7.48 1.02 6.57
CA ALA A 75 7.23 1.91 5.43
C ALA A 75 5.76 1.83 4.97
N LEU A 76 5.19 0.62 4.94
CA LEU A 76 3.78 0.39 4.61
C LEU A 76 2.86 1.06 5.63
N GLU A 77 3.12 0.91 6.92
CA GLU A 77 2.32 1.55 7.97
C GLU A 77 2.36 3.09 7.88
N GLU A 78 3.53 3.68 7.59
CA GLU A 78 3.68 5.13 7.44
C GLU A 78 2.99 5.64 6.17
N ALA A 79 3.00 4.88 5.07
CA ALA A 79 2.24 5.23 3.86
C ALA A 79 0.73 5.23 4.12
N VAL A 80 0.21 4.22 4.83
CA VAL A 80 -1.20 4.17 5.28
C VAL A 80 -1.52 5.36 6.19
N ALA A 81 -0.64 5.69 7.13
CA ALA A 81 -0.81 6.85 8.00
C ALA A 81 -0.82 8.17 7.23
N ALA A 82 0.01 8.29 6.18
CA ALA A 82 0.02 9.44 5.29
C ALA A 82 -1.31 9.59 4.55
N PHE A 83 -1.82 8.49 3.97
CA PHE A 83 -3.11 8.44 3.28
C PHE A 83 -4.25 8.89 4.20
N ILE A 84 -4.38 8.30 5.39
CA ILE A 84 -5.44 8.65 6.35
C ILE A 84 -5.31 10.10 6.82
N ALA A 85 -4.09 10.59 7.06
CA ALA A 85 -3.87 11.98 7.48
C ALA A 85 -4.25 12.97 6.37
N CYS A 86 -3.94 12.64 5.11
CA CYS A 86 -4.30 13.44 3.95
C CYS A 86 -5.83 13.43 3.73
N ALA A 87 -6.48 12.27 3.82
CA ALA A 87 -7.92 12.12 3.69
C ALA A 87 -8.70 13.00 4.68
N LYS A 88 -8.21 13.11 5.92
CA LYS A 88 -8.77 14.04 6.93
C LYS A 88 -8.69 15.51 6.49
N LYS A 89 -7.70 15.88 5.69
CA LYS A 89 -7.52 17.25 5.17
C LYS A 89 -8.18 17.49 3.81
N SER A 90 -8.50 16.43 3.07
CA SER A 90 -9.13 16.49 1.73
C SER A 90 -10.66 16.36 1.73
N GLY A 91 -11.33 16.52 2.88
CA GLY A 91 -12.80 16.49 2.97
C GLY A 91 -13.39 15.16 3.45
N TYR A 92 -12.59 14.10 3.60
CA TYR A 92 -13.05 12.77 4.03
C TYR A 92 -12.97 12.56 5.55
N THR A 93 -13.05 13.63 6.34
CA THR A 93 -12.83 13.57 7.81
C THR A 93 -13.73 12.55 8.50
N ALA A 94 -15.01 12.47 8.11
CA ALA A 94 -15.98 11.59 8.75
C ALA A 94 -15.64 10.10 8.59
N LEU A 95 -15.13 9.71 7.43
CA LEU A 95 -14.70 8.33 7.14
C LEU A 95 -13.30 8.07 7.70
N ALA A 96 -12.35 8.97 7.44
CA ALA A 96 -10.96 8.80 7.84
C ALA A 96 -10.73 8.82 9.37
N LYS A 97 -11.68 9.33 10.16
CA LYS A 97 -11.65 9.22 11.63
C LYS A 97 -11.95 7.81 12.14
N LYS A 98 -12.66 6.99 11.37
CA LYS A 98 -13.02 5.62 11.74
C LYS A 98 -11.83 4.66 11.57
N VAL A 99 -10.97 4.93 10.59
CA VAL A 99 -9.74 4.16 10.37
C VAL A 99 -8.64 4.69 11.31
N SER A 100 -8.24 3.85 12.27
CA SER A 100 -7.23 4.23 13.26
C SER A 100 -5.83 3.82 12.81
N PRO A 101 -4.91 4.77 12.52
CA PRO A 101 -3.50 4.45 12.24
C PRO A 101 -2.72 4.13 13.53
N LYS A 102 -3.39 3.81 14.64
CA LYS A 102 -2.77 3.24 15.85
C LYS A 102 -3.20 1.79 16.07
N ASP A 103 -4.25 1.36 15.38
CA ASP A 103 -4.79 0.01 15.44
C ASP A 103 -4.09 -0.83 14.35
N HIS A 104 -3.43 -1.89 14.78
CA HIS A 104 -2.68 -2.76 13.89
C HIS A 104 -3.57 -3.43 12.84
N VAL A 105 -4.82 -3.76 13.17
CA VAL A 105 -5.75 -4.37 12.22
C VAL A 105 -6.06 -3.38 11.10
N HIS A 106 -6.49 -2.15 11.45
CA HIS A 106 -6.74 -1.09 10.46
C HIS A 106 -5.53 -0.80 9.56
N LYS A 107 -4.31 -0.79 10.12
CA LYS A 107 -3.08 -0.56 9.34
C LYS A 107 -2.78 -1.66 8.34
N SER A 108 -3.07 -2.91 8.67
CA SER A 108 -2.84 -4.06 7.77
C SER A 108 -4.00 -4.25 6.79
N THR A 109 -5.22 -3.85 7.15
CA THR A 109 -6.40 -3.98 6.28
C THR A 109 -6.33 -3.09 5.04
N LEU A 110 -5.92 -1.82 5.16
CA LEU A 110 -5.87 -0.91 4.00
C LEU A 110 -4.93 -1.40 2.88
N PRO A 111 -3.67 -1.75 3.14
CA PRO A 111 -2.78 -2.23 2.08
C PRO A 111 -3.22 -3.59 1.53
N TRP A 112 -3.76 -4.47 2.38
CA TRP A 112 -4.36 -5.73 1.92
C TRP A 112 -5.54 -5.47 0.97
N LEU A 113 -6.42 -4.53 1.32
CA LEU A 113 -7.54 -4.09 0.48
C LEU A 113 -7.05 -3.53 -0.87
N CYS A 114 -5.96 -2.79 -0.91
CA CYS A 114 -5.37 -2.34 -2.17
C CYS A 114 -5.01 -3.53 -3.08
N GLY A 115 -4.45 -4.61 -2.53
CA GLY A 115 -4.20 -5.85 -3.26
C GLY A 115 -5.50 -6.48 -3.81
N GLN A 116 -6.55 -6.53 -3.00
CA GLN A 116 -7.86 -7.04 -3.43
C GLN A 116 -8.48 -6.20 -4.55
N ILE A 117 -8.36 -4.87 -4.48
CA ILE A 117 -8.84 -3.97 -5.54
C ILE A 117 -8.06 -4.20 -6.85
N ILE A 118 -6.74 -4.40 -6.79
CA ILE A 118 -5.94 -4.70 -7.98
C ILE A 118 -6.42 -5.99 -8.66
N GLU A 119 -6.75 -7.02 -7.88
CA GLU A 119 -7.30 -8.26 -8.41
C GLU A 119 -8.66 -8.05 -9.09
N LEU A 120 -9.55 -7.23 -8.50
CA LEU A 120 -10.83 -6.85 -9.11
C LEU A 120 -10.62 -6.09 -10.44
N LEU A 121 -9.57 -5.28 -10.52
CA LEU A 121 -9.21 -4.53 -11.73
C LEU A 121 -8.52 -5.38 -12.80
N GLY A 122 -8.17 -6.63 -12.51
CA GLY A 122 -7.46 -7.52 -13.43
C GLY A 122 -8.15 -7.71 -14.78
N ALA A 123 -9.49 -7.61 -14.82
CA ALA A 123 -10.29 -7.69 -16.04
C ALA A 123 -9.95 -6.58 -17.06
N TYR A 124 -9.47 -5.42 -16.61
CA TYR A 124 -9.25 -4.24 -17.45
C TYR A 124 -7.83 -4.12 -18.02
N LYS A 125 -6.97 -5.13 -17.81
CA LYS A 125 -5.57 -5.17 -18.29
C LYS A 125 -4.83 -3.83 -18.13
N ILE A 126 -4.93 -3.27 -16.92
CA ILE A 126 -4.40 -1.95 -16.60
C ILE A 126 -2.87 -1.92 -16.74
N GLY A 127 -2.36 -0.90 -17.41
CA GLY A 127 -0.93 -0.57 -17.47
C GLY A 127 -0.69 0.88 -17.06
N LEU A 128 0.39 1.13 -16.33
CA LEU A 128 0.79 2.46 -15.89
C LEU A 128 2.16 2.82 -16.46
N ALA A 129 2.33 4.08 -16.85
CA ALA A 129 3.62 4.60 -17.30
C ALA A 129 3.77 6.08 -16.92
N TYR A 130 5.00 6.50 -16.62
CA TYR A 130 5.32 7.92 -16.50
C TYR A 130 5.45 8.55 -17.89
N GLN A 131 4.80 9.69 -18.09
CA GLN A 131 4.81 10.47 -19.32
C GLN A 131 5.61 11.76 -19.10
N ALA A 132 6.91 11.72 -19.42
CA ALA A 132 7.87 12.78 -19.07
C ALA A 132 7.56 14.15 -19.71
N ASP A 133 7.02 14.16 -20.92
CA ASP A 133 6.65 15.37 -21.67
C ASP A 133 5.48 16.15 -21.05
N HIS A 134 4.63 15.47 -20.27
CA HIS A 134 3.48 16.08 -19.58
C HIS A 134 3.60 16.02 -18.05
N ASP A 135 4.74 15.56 -17.54
CA ASP A 135 5.02 15.35 -16.12
C ASP A 135 3.86 14.71 -15.34
N ARG A 136 3.38 13.57 -15.83
CA ARG A 136 2.22 12.87 -15.24
C ARG A 136 2.34 11.36 -15.38
N ILE A 137 1.56 10.63 -14.57
CA ILE A 137 1.39 9.19 -14.76
C ILE A 137 0.18 8.97 -15.67
N ALA A 138 0.37 8.24 -16.76
CA ALA A 138 -0.68 7.82 -17.67
C ALA A 138 -1.12 6.39 -17.35
N VAL A 139 -2.40 6.13 -17.53
CA VAL A 139 -3.00 4.80 -17.44
C VAL A 139 -3.51 4.37 -18.81
N ARG A 140 -3.20 3.14 -19.17
CA ARG A 140 -3.81 2.39 -20.27
C ARG A 140 -4.72 1.33 -19.67
N TYR A 141 -5.94 1.20 -20.18
CA TYR A 141 -6.84 0.12 -19.78
C TYR A 141 -7.70 -0.33 -20.96
N GLU A 142 -8.17 -1.57 -20.90
CA GLU A 142 -9.08 -2.18 -21.88
C GLU A 142 -10.47 -2.29 -21.25
N ASP A 143 -11.47 -1.68 -21.86
CA ASP A 143 -12.87 -1.78 -21.45
C ASP A 143 -13.73 -2.16 -22.65
N ASN A 144 -14.50 -3.24 -22.54
CA ASN A 144 -15.31 -3.80 -23.62
C ASN A 144 -14.52 -3.99 -24.95
N GLY A 145 -13.24 -4.38 -24.86
CA GLY A 145 -12.34 -4.57 -26.01
C GLY A 145 -11.75 -3.29 -26.60
N GLN A 146 -12.12 -2.11 -26.07
CA GLN A 146 -11.55 -0.83 -26.47
C GLN A 146 -10.39 -0.43 -25.55
N VAL A 147 -9.24 -0.13 -26.15
CA VAL A 147 -8.08 0.39 -25.42
C VAL A 147 -8.22 1.90 -25.26
N SER A 148 -8.18 2.37 -24.00
CA SER A 148 -8.25 3.78 -23.63
C SER A 148 -6.99 4.22 -22.90
N TYR A 149 -6.66 5.50 -23.03
CA TYR A 149 -5.53 6.16 -22.35
C TYR A 149 -6.02 7.39 -21.61
N GLN A 150 -5.69 7.52 -20.34
CA GLN A 150 -6.05 8.67 -19.51
C GLN A 150 -4.91 9.04 -18.55
N VAL A 151 -5.02 10.19 -17.88
CA VAL A 151 -4.16 10.50 -16.74
C VAL A 151 -4.57 9.59 -15.59
N ALA A 152 -3.62 8.86 -15.02
CA ALA A 152 -3.89 8.01 -13.86
C ALA A 152 -4.43 8.90 -12.72
N SER A 153 -5.62 8.58 -12.24
CA SER A 153 -6.24 9.25 -11.11
C SER A 153 -7.21 8.29 -10.44
N MET A 154 -7.33 8.37 -9.12
CA MET A 154 -8.35 7.61 -8.38
C MET A 154 -9.78 8.00 -8.75
N ARG A 155 -9.97 9.12 -9.45
CA ARG A 155 -11.25 9.56 -10.00
C ARG A 155 -11.76 8.68 -11.15
N LEU A 156 -10.87 7.93 -11.80
CA LEU A 156 -11.25 7.04 -12.91
C LEU A 156 -12.06 5.82 -12.44
N LEU A 157 -11.98 5.50 -11.15
CA LEU A 157 -12.60 4.31 -10.57
C LEU A 157 -13.88 4.73 -9.83
N GLY A 158 -15.00 4.64 -10.55
CA GLY A 158 -16.33 4.61 -9.97
C GLY A 158 -16.83 3.17 -9.88
N SER A 159 -17.34 2.76 -8.73
CA SER A 159 -18.00 1.46 -8.59
C SER A 159 -19.50 1.67 -8.45
N VAL A 160 -20.28 0.84 -9.14
CA VAL A 160 -21.74 0.80 -9.03
C VAL A 160 -22.17 -0.55 -8.48
N ASP A 161 -23.23 -0.57 -7.68
CA ASP A 161 -23.89 -1.79 -7.23
C ASP A 161 -24.72 -2.44 -8.35
N GLN A 162 -25.34 -3.58 -8.06
CA GLN A 162 -26.20 -4.31 -9.02
C GLN A 162 -27.40 -3.48 -9.52
N ASN A 163 -27.75 -2.41 -8.81
CA ASN A 163 -28.86 -1.51 -9.15
C ASN A 163 -28.39 -0.23 -9.86
N GLY A 164 -27.09 -0.10 -10.16
CA GLY A 164 -26.51 1.08 -10.78
C GLY A 164 -26.26 2.26 -9.83
N ASN A 165 -26.47 2.09 -8.52
CA ASN A 165 -26.14 3.13 -7.54
C ASN A 165 -24.64 3.11 -7.24
N SER A 166 -24.07 4.24 -6.83
CA SER A 166 -22.70 4.29 -6.33
C SER A 166 -22.48 3.25 -5.23
N SER A 167 -21.59 2.28 -5.47
CA SER A 167 -21.18 1.31 -4.46
C SER A 167 -20.58 2.05 -3.27
N ALA A 168 -20.99 1.59 -2.08
CA ALA A 168 -20.61 2.20 -0.83
C ALA A 168 -19.45 1.44 -0.15
N SER A 169 -19.16 0.20 -0.55
CA SER A 169 -18.09 -0.64 0.00
C SER A 169 -17.80 -1.82 -0.93
N PHE A 170 -16.57 -2.33 -0.92
CA PHE A 170 -16.19 -3.60 -1.55
C PHE A 170 -16.25 -4.80 -0.58
N ALA A 171 -16.75 -4.64 0.65
CA ALA A 171 -16.72 -5.72 1.65
C ALA A 171 -17.43 -7.00 1.15
N ASP A 172 -18.64 -6.86 0.60
CA ASP A 172 -19.41 -7.99 0.09
C ASP A 172 -18.74 -8.65 -1.13
N ASP A 173 -18.22 -7.83 -2.05
CA ASP A 173 -17.47 -8.32 -3.23
C ASP A 173 -16.23 -9.09 -2.81
N ILE A 174 -15.54 -8.64 -1.76
CA ILE A 174 -14.38 -9.32 -1.19
C ILE A 174 -14.81 -10.62 -0.55
N TYR A 175 -15.82 -10.62 0.33
CA TYR A 175 -16.29 -11.84 0.99
C TYR A 175 -16.76 -12.90 0.00
N ALA A 176 -17.43 -12.51 -1.08
CA ALA A 176 -17.88 -13.41 -2.14
C ALA A 176 -16.73 -14.16 -2.85
N ARG A 177 -15.49 -13.64 -2.80
CA ARG A 177 -14.31 -14.28 -3.39
C ARG A 177 -13.67 -15.32 -2.46
N PHE A 178 -14.03 -15.35 -1.19
CA PHE A 178 -13.51 -16.31 -0.22
C PHE A 178 -14.53 -17.39 0.08
N THR A 179 -14.06 -18.61 0.34
CA THR A 179 -14.95 -19.73 0.73
C THR A 179 -15.66 -19.45 2.06
N ASN A 180 -15.05 -18.67 2.95
CA ASN A 180 -15.61 -18.30 4.24
C ASN A 180 -15.11 -16.90 4.66
N GLU A 181 -16.02 -16.04 5.16
CA GLU A 181 -15.67 -14.74 5.73
C GLU A 181 -14.63 -14.85 6.87
N LYS A 182 -14.66 -15.95 7.63
CA LYS A 182 -13.69 -16.22 8.69
C LYS A 182 -12.25 -16.30 8.18
N ASP A 183 -12.04 -16.69 6.92
CA ASP A 183 -10.70 -16.70 6.33
C ASP A 183 -10.18 -15.28 6.10
N VAL A 184 -11.05 -14.35 5.67
CA VAL A 184 -10.71 -12.93 5.56
C VAL A 184 -10.32 -12.37 6.92
N HIS A 185 -11.13 -12.63 7.95
CA HIS A 185 -10.84 -12.15 9.32
C HIS A 185 -9.54 -12.73 9.86
N ARG A 186 -9.30 -14.02 9.63
CA ARG A 186 -8.05 -14.68 10.02
C ARG A 186 -6.84 -14.06 9.33
N LEU A 187 -6.90 -13.84 8.01
CA LEU A 187 -5.82 -13.19 7.25
C LEU A 187 -5.52 -11.77 7.77
N LEU A 188 -6.56 -10.99 8.05
CA LEU A 188 -6.40 -9.63 8.59
C LEU A 188 -5.80 -9.64 10.00
N LYS A 189 -6.22 -10.58 10.85
CA LYS A 189 -5.69 -10.73 12.21
C LYS A 189 -4.23 -11.19 12.19
N GLU A 190 -3.88 -12.18 11.39
CA GLU A 190 -2.50 -12.63 11.19
C GLU A 190 -1.62 -11.49 10.65
N GLY A 191 -2.11 -10.77 9.63
CA GLY A 191 -1.42 -9.61 9.05
C GLY A 191 -1.22 -8.44 10.03
N SER A 192 -2.13 -8.25 11.00
CA SER A 192 -2.00 -7.22 12.04
C SER A 192 -0.86 -7.49 13.03
N GLY A 193 -0.54 -8.78 13.26
CA GLY A 193 0.55 -9.21 14.14
C GLY A 193 1.92 -9.26 13.46
N GLY A 194 1.97 -9.28 12.12
CA GLY A 194 3.15 -9.62 11.34
C GLY A 194 4.42 -8.86 11.73
N ARG A 195 4.35 -7.54 11.93
CA ARG A 195 5.54 -6.73 12.30
C ARG A 195 6.12 -7.10 13.67
N ASN A 196 5.27 -7.29 14.68
CA ASN A 196 5.72 -7.67 16.03
C ASN A 196 6.16 -9.13 16.06
N TYR A 197 5.45 -9.99 15.33
CA TYR A 197 5.77 -11.40 15.16
C TYR A 197 7.15 -11.63 14.52
N LEU A 198 7.60 -10.74 13.62
CA LEU A 198 8.92 -10.86 12.98
C LEU A 198 10.10 -10.63 13.93
N ILE A 199 9.97 -9.72 14.92
CA ILE A 199 11.09 -9.33 15.79
C ILE A 199 11.23 -10.24 17.01
N TYR A 200 10.10 -10.68 17.59
CA TYR A 200 10.12 -11.40 18.86
C TYR A 200 10.18 -12.91 18.63
N ALA A 201 11.05 -13.58 19.40
CA ALA A 201 10.99 -15.02 19.54
C ALA A 201 9.71 -15.43 20.28
N ASP A 202 9.20 -16.62 19.96
CA ASP A 202 8.11 -17.26 20.71
C ASP A 202 8.51 -18.66 21.17
N ASP A 203 7.58 -19.38 21.79
CA ASP A 203 7.82 -20.73 22.31
C ASP A 203 8.26 -21.75 21.23
N ASN A 204 8.14 -21.40 19.94
CA ASN A 204 8.59 -22.21 18.80
C ASN A 204 9.96 -21.74 18.22
N GLY A 205 10.63 -20.76 18.84
CA GLY A 205 11.99 -20.34 18.50
C GLY A 205 12.12 -18.96 17.83
N PHE A 206 13.24 -18.73 17.15
CA PHE A 206 13.55 -17.49 16.43
C PHE A 206 12.94 -17.48 15.04
N ARG A 207 12.31 -16.35 14.66
CA ARG A 207 11.81 -16.15 13.30
C ARG A 207 12.96 -15.74 12.37
N THR A 208 12.93 -16.25 11.14
CA THR A 208 14.00 -16.09 10.16
C THR A 208 13.65 -15.12 9.02
N GLY A 209 12.51 -14.43 9.14
CA GLY A 209 11.96 -13.59 8.08
C GLY A 209 11.41 -14.42 6.90
N PRO A 210 11.10 -13.78 5.76
CA PRO A 210 10.66 -14.49 4.57
C PRO A 210 11.75 -15.42 4.02
N LEU A 211 11.32 -16.51 3.37
CA LEU A 211 12.23 -17.45 2.71
C LEU A 211 12.95 -16.79 1.53
N ASP A 212 12.23 -15.94 0.79
CA ASP A 212 12.75 -15.14 -0.29
C ASP A 212 12.47 -13.66 -0.01
N LEU A 213 13.53 -12.89 0.26
CA LEU A 213 13.41 -11.50 0.65
C LEU A 213 13.17 -10.58 -0.57
N GLU A 214 13.65 -10.97 -1.75
CA GLU A 214 13.63 -10.13 -2.95
C GLU A 214 12.21 -9.84 -3.47
N PRO A 215 11.33 -10.84 -3.65
CA PRO A 215 9.93 -10.62 -4.03
C PRO A 215 9.18 -9.76 -3.01
N GLU A 216 9.37 -10.03 -1.72
CA GLU A 216 8.75 -9.28 -0.62
C GLU A 216 9.15 -7.80 -0.65
N LEU A 217 10.45 -7.51 -0.78
CA LEU A 217 10.97 -6.14 -0.93
C LEU A 217 10.32 -5.42 -2.11
N ARG A 218 10.21 -6.10 -3.26
CA ARG A 218 9.62 -5.51 -4.47
C ARG A 218 8.13 -5.25 -4.30
N GLU A 219 7.35 -6.23 -3.88
CA GLU A 219 5.89 -6.15 -3.80
C GLU A 219 5.42 -5.12 -2.77
N ILE A 220 6.03 -5.12 -1.58
CA ILE A 220 5.67 -4.14 -0.55
C ILE A 220 6.17 -2.75 -0.94
N ALA A 221 7.35 -2.60 -1.56
CA ALA A 221 7.80 -1.29 -2.04
C ALA A 221 6.87 -0.71 -3.11
N VAL A 222 6.41 -1.53 -4.07
CA VAL A 222 5.41 -1.10 -5.07
C VAL A 222 4.12 -0.65 -4.39
N THR A 223 3.65 -1.41 -3.40
CA THR A 223 2.44 -1.07 -2.63
C THR A 223 2.61 0.24 -1.88
N VAL A 224 3.75 0.45 -1.22
CA VAL A 224 4.07 1.70 -0.52
C VAL A 224 4.02 2.89 -1.49
N ILE A 225 4.72 2.81 -2.62
CA ILE A 225 4.75 3.88 -3.62
C ILE A 225 3.35 4.12 -4.20
N GLY A 226 2.56 3.07 -4.44
CA GLY A 226 1.17 3.18 -4.90
C GLY A 226 0.26 3.90 -3.91
N ILE A 227 0.38 3.62 -2.60
CA ILE A 227 -0.37 4.33 -1.56
C ILE A 227 0.07 5.81 -1.46
N LEU A 228 1.37 6.08 -1.60
CA LEU A 228 1.87 7.46 -1.63
C LEU A 228 1.37 8.21 -2.87
N TRP A 229 1.33 7.57 -4.04
CA TRP A 229 0.71 8.12 -5.25
C TRP A 229 -0.77 8.46 -5.01
N ALA A 230 -1.55 7.54 -4.46
CA ALA A 230 -2.95 7.77 -4.11
C ALA A 230 -3.11 8.95 -3.12
N THR A 231 -2.16 9.10 -2.20
CA THR A 231 -2.14 10.21 -1.24
C THR A 231 -1.90 11.55 -1.94
N VAL A 232 -1.01 11.59 -2.93
CA VAL A 232 -0.72 12.76 -3.78
C VAL A 232 -1.93 13.09 -4.66
N ASP A 233 -2.47 12.13 -5.41
CA ASP A 233 -3.62 12.33 -6.30
C ASP A 233 -4.85 12.86 -5.52
N MET A 234 -5.11 12.34 -4.31
CA MET A 234 -6.16 12.84 -3.43
C MET A 234 -5.97 14.30 -3.01
N TRP A 235 -4.72 14.73 -2.83
CA TRP A 235 -4.43 16.10 -2.42
C TRP A 235 -4.46 17.08 -3.60
N GLU A 236 -3.95 16.67 -4.76
CA GLU A 236 -4.02 17.46 -5.99
C GLU A 236 -5.47 17.75 -6.39
N HIS A 237 -6.38 16.79 -6.14
CA HIS A 237 -7.81 16.93 -6.39
C HIS A 237 -8.62 17.24 -5.12
N LYS A 238 -8.00 17.87 -4.11
CA LYS A 238 -8.70 18.24 -2.87
C LYS A 238 -9.91 19.13 -3.18
N GLY A 239 -11.05 18.82 -2.56
CA GLY A 239 -12.31 19.53 -2.78
C GLY A 239 -13.18 18.91 -3.87
N GLU A 240 -12.66 17.97 -4.66
CA GLU A 240 -13.46 17.12 -5.53
C GLU A 240 -13.86 15.83 -4.82
N ARG A 241 -15.01 15.27 -5.19
CA ARG A 241 -15.44 13.96 -4.69
C ARG A 241 -14.78 12.84 -5.49
N ILE A 242 -13.84 12.15 -4.86
CA ILE A 242 -13.25 10.89 -5.33
C ILE A 242 -13.95 9.71 -4.62
N GLN A 243 -14.82 8.99 -5.33
CA GLN A 243 -15.59 7.87 -4.75
C GLN A 243 -14.70 6.76 -4.20
N LEU A 244 -13.62 6.41 -4.91
CA LEU A 244 -12.71 5.34 -4.48
C LEU A 244 -12.13 5.57 -3.08
N VAL A 245 -11.83 6.83 -2.72
CA VAL A 245 -11.33 7.17 -1.37
C VAL A 245 -12.40 6.85 -0.31
N GLU A 246 -13.67 7.14 -0.59
CA GLU A 246 -14.78 6.83 0.31
C GLU A 246 -14.91 5.32 0.52
N ILE A 247 -14.87 4.55 -0.59
CA ILE A 247 -14.96 3.09 -0.58
C ILE A 247 -13.77 2.50 0.20
N ILE A 248 -12.54 2.89 -0.11
CA ILE A 248 -11.34 2.39 0.58
C ILE A 248 -11.45 2.62 2.09
N LEU A 249 -11.79 3.83 2.52
CA LEU A 249 -11.88 4.15 3.95
C LEU A 249 -13.02 3.38 4.64
N LYS A 250 -14.17 3.26 3.98
CA LYS A 250 -15.34 2.57 4.53
C LYS A 250 -15.11 1.06 4.60
N THR A 251 -14.67 0.44 3.51
CA THR A 251 -14.34 -1.00 3.46
C THR A 251 -13.21 -1.35 4.43
N THR A 252 -12.17 -0.50 4.53
CA THR A 252 -11.09 -0.72 5.53
C THR A 252 -11.65 -0.77 6.94
N HIS A 253 -12.57 0.13 7.29
CA HIS A 253 -13.17 0.14 8.62
C HIS A 253 -14.07 -1.07 8.84
N GLU A 254 -14.95 -1.41 7.90
CA GLU A 254 -15.87 -2.54 8.01
C GLU A 254 -15.13 -3.87 8.20
N LEU A 255 -14.13 -4.12 7.36
CA LEU A 255 -13.33 -5.34 7.44
C LEU A 255 -12.49 -5.41 8.73
N ALA A 256 -11.92 -4.27 9.16
CA ALA A 256 -11.12 -4.22 10.37
C ALA A 256 -11.97 -4.41 11.65
N GLU A 257 -13.18 -3.88 11.70
CA GLU A 257 -14.09 -4.11 12.83
C GLU A 257 -14.61 -5.55 12.87
N ALA A 258 -14.88 -6.15 11.70
CA ALA A 258 -15.32 -7.55 11.62
C ALA A 258 -14.23 -8.55 12.04
N ALA A 259 -12.94 -8.19 11.89
CA ALA A 259 -11.81 -9.04 12.24
C ALA A 259 -11.34 -8.97 13.70
N LYS A 260 -11.96 -8.12 14.53
CA LYS A 260 -11.64 -7.96 15.96
C LYS A 260 -12.30 -9.04 16.81
#